data_AF-A0A895YG98-F1
#
_entry.id   AF-A0A895YG98-F1
#
_cell.length_a   1.000
_cell.length_b   1.000
_cell.length_c   1.000
_cell.angle_alpha   90.00
_cell.angle_beta   90.00
_cell.angle_gamma   90.00
#
_symmetry.space_group_name_H-M   'P 1'
#
loop_
_entity.id
_entity.type
_entity.pdbx_description
1 polymer ?
#
loop_
_entity_poly.entity_id
_entity_poly.type
_entity_poly.pdbx_seq_one_letter_code
_entity_poly.pdbx_strand_id
1 'polypeptide(L)'
;MVEPRRTVVADPSWVSLLFWVGFPVLGGALGAALRWLVPWLLSLPWTPLPGPLRLVENTPSPWGTVVAVALGVLAGLGLAYSAANDQLRVVVTDHQIAVTRAGATTEFARHRVQGVFRDGKQLVLLGTEAQELAREASDLPEPALRAAFVGHGYRWHADGDPYFDDFRRWVPGLPELPPGADALFTAREKALHDEDYSDARQLRDELDALGVVVRDDQTRQFWRRHRANGAPHD
;
A
#
# COMPACT_ATOMS: atom_id res chain seq x y z
N MET A 1 -25.18 -17.63 23.13
CA MET A 1 -24.36 -16.50 22.63
C MET A 1 -24.18 -16.76 21.15
N VAL A 2 -24.79 -15.96 20.28
CA VAL A 2 -24.62 -16.12 18.83
C VAL A 2 -23.30 -15.45 18.49
N GLU A 3 -22.33 -16.22 17.98
CA GLU A 3 -21.08 -15.65 17.46
C GLU A 3 -21.46 -14.56 16.43
N PRO A 4 -20.99 -13.31 16.57
CA PRO A 4 -21.29 -12.28 15.60
C PRO A 4 -20.82 -12.75 14.23
N ARG A 5 -21.67 -12.57 13.21
CA ARG A 5 -21.35 -12.99 11.84
C ARG A 5 -20.08 -12.23 11.43
N ARG A 6 -19.05 -12.98 11.03
CA ARG A 6 -17.72 -12.44 10.71
C ARG A 6 -17.28 -12.95 9.35
N THR A 7 -17.00 -12.03 8.44
CA THR A 7 -16.39 -12.35 7.14
C THR A 7 -14.96 -11.83 7.13
N VAL A 8 -14.01 -12.71 6.86
CA VAL A 8 -12.59 -12.36 6.72
C VAL A 8 -12.26 -12.39 5.24
N VAL A 9 -11.86 -11.23 4.70
CA VAL A 9 -11.29 -11.11 3.36
C VAL A 9 -9.80 -10.86 3.54
N ALA A 10 -9.00 -11.86 3.23
CA ALA A 10 -7.55 -11.82 3.31
C ALA A 10 -6.98 -12.58 2.12
N ASP A 11 -5.73 -12.29 1.78
CA ASP A 11 -5.02 -13.13 0.82
C ASP A 11 -4.93 -14.56 1.36
N PRO A 12 -5.03 -15.56 0.47
CA PRO A 12 -4.91 -16.95 0.89
C PRO A 12 -3.56 -17.19 1.56
N SER A 13 -3.53 -17.95 2.65
CA SER A 13 -2.29 -18.30 3.36
C SER A 13 -1.24 -19.02 2.49
N TRP A 14 -1.67 -19.68 1.41
CA TRP A 14 -0.77 -20.30 0.43
C TRP A 14 0.02 -19.27 -0.40
N VAL A 15 -0.48 -18.05 -0.55
CA VAL A 15 0.23 -16.94 -1.23
C VAL A 15 1.40 -16.50 -0.36
N SER A 16 1.21 -16.38 0.96
CA SER A 16 2.31 -16.13 1.90
C SER A 16 3.35 -17.25 1.83
N LEU A 17 2.92 -18.52 1.80
CA LEU A 17 3.83 -19.66 1.63
C LEU A 17 4.59 -19.60 0.30
N LEU A 18 3.92 -19.23 -0.80
CA LEU A 18 4.54 -19.08 -2.11
C LEU A 18 5.57 -17.95 -2.11
N PHE A 19 5.34 -16.85 -1.40
CA PHE A 19 6.34 -15.80 -1.27
C PHE A 19 7.55 -16.25 -0.43
N TRP A 20 7.29 -16.88 0.73
CA TRP A 20 8.34 -17.36 1.63
C TRP A 20 9.18 -18.52 1.06
N VAL A 21 8.64 -19.31 0.13
CA VAL A 21 9.38 -20.40 -0.53
C VAL A 21 9.87 -19.98 -1.92
N GLY A 22 9.02 -19.35 -2.71
CA GLY A 22 9.28 -18.99 -4.11
C GLY A 22 10.37 -17.94 -4.27
N PHE A 23 10.33 -16.84 -3.51
CA PHE A 23 11.36 -15.80 -3.63
C PHE A 23 12.75 -16.29 -3.18
N PRO A 24 12.92 -17.01 -2.05
CA PRO A 24 14.22 -17.55 -1.68
C PRO A 24 14.74 -18.61 -2.64
N VAL A 25 13.87 -19.49 -3.17
CA VAL A 25 14.27 -20.49 -4.17
C VAL A 25 14.70 -19.82 -5.47
N LEU A 26 13.92 -18.85 -5.96
CA LEU A 26 14.25 -18.09 -7.17
C LEU A 26 15.52 -17.25 -6.96
N GLY A 27 15.65 -16.60 -5.80
CA GLY A 27 16.83 -15.84 -5.42
C GLY A 27 18.08 -16.71 -5.35
N GLY A 28 17.99 -17.90 -4.76
CA GLY A 28 19.08 -18.88 -4.74
C GLY A 28 19.44 -19.40 -6.14
N ALA A 29 18.44 -19.67 -6.99
CA ALA A 29 18.65 -20.09 -8.38
C ALA A 29 19.33 -18.98 -9.21
N LEU A 30 18.88 -17.73 -9.07
CA LEU A 30 19.52 -16.57 -9.69
C LEU A 30 20.92 -16.33 -9.14
N GLY A 31 21.14 -16.49 -7.84
CA GLY A 31 22.47 -16.44 -7.21
C GLY A 31 23.42 -17.50 -7.76
N ALA A 32 22.94 -18.72 -8.01
CA ALA A 32 23.71 -19.76 -8.68
C ALA A 32 23.98 -19.43 -10.16
N ALA A 33 22.98 -18.92 -10.88
CA ALA A 33 23.09 -18.50 -12.28
C ALA A 33 24.02 -17.30 -12.45
N LEU A 34 24.15 -16.44 -11.43
CA LEU A 34 25.01 -15.26 -11.45
C LEU A 34 26.45 -15.63 -11.80
N ARG A 35 26.98 -16.78 -11.34
CA ARG A 35 28.35 -17.22 -11.66
C ARG A 35 28.56 -17.50 -13.16
N TRP A 36 27.54 -18.01 -13.85
CA TRP A 36 27.57 -18.20 -15.31
C TRP A 36 27.45 -16.88 -16.07
N LEU A 37 26.75 -15.92 -15.47
CA LEU A 37 26.55 -14.58 -16.04
C LEU A 37 27.72 -13.63 -15.74
N VAL A 38 28.54 -13.85 -14.71
CA VAL A 38 29.68 -12.97 -14.34
C VAL A 38 30.63 -12.69 -15.51
N PRO A 39 31.11 -13.68 -16.30
CA PRO A 39 32.02 -13.41 -17.41
C PRO A 39 31.38 -12.54 -18.50
N TRP A 40 30.08 -12.75 -18.75
CA TRP A 40 29.31 -11.96 -19.70
C TRP A 40 29.05 -10.54 -19.17
N LEU A 41 28.66 -10.40 -17.90
CA LEU A 41 28.48 -9.13 -17.22
C LEU A 41 29.77 -8.31 -17.25
N LEU A 42 30.91 -8.89 -16.88
CA LEU A 42 32.22 -8.23 -16.88
C LEU A 42 32.71 -7.82 -18.29
N SER A 43 32.12 -8.38 -19.35
CA SER A 43 32.41 -7.98 -20.73
C SER A 43 31.63 -6.74 -21.19
N LEU A 44 30.62 -6.30 -20.44
CA LEU A 44 29.83 -5.11 -20.77
C LEU A 44 30.58 -3.81 -20.42
N PRO A 45 30.60 -2.81 -21.31
CA PRO A 45 31.28 -1.53 -21.08
C PRO A 45 30.64 -0.68 -19.98
N TRP A 46 29.37 -0.92 -19.62
CA TRP A 46 28.77 -0.45 -18.37
C TRP A 46 28.53 -1.66 -17.46
N THR A 47 29.35 -1.82 -16.43
CA THR A 47 29.19 -2.91 -15.45
C THR A 47 28.70 -2.33 -14.13
N PRO A 48 27.48 -2.67 -13.66
CA PRO A 48 27.07 -2.30 -12.32
C PRO A 48 27.87 -3.10 -11.29
N LEU A 49 28.51 -2.41 -10.34
CA LEU A 49 29.22 -3.00 -9.20
C LEU A 49 30.29 -4.05 -9.58
N PRO A 50 31.36 -3.66 -10.31
CA PRO A 50 32.42 -4.59 -10.75
C PRO A 50 33.23 -5.21 -9.61
N GLY A 51 33.31 -4.52 -8.46
CA GLY A 51 34.04 -5.00 -7.27
C GLY A 51 33.45 -6.29 -6.68
N PRO A 52 32.17 -6.30 -6.29
CA PRO A 52 31.48 -7.51 -5.82
C PRO A 52 31.52 -8.68 -6.79
N LEU A 53 31.39 -8.42 -8.10
CA LEU A 53 31.43 -9.47 -9.13
C LEU A 53 32.78 -10.19 -9.17
N ARG A 54 33.89 -9.44 -9.05
CA ARG A 54 35.25 -10.02 -9.01
C ARG A 54 35.53 -10.84 -7.74
N LEU A 55 34.93 -10.47 -6.61
CA LEU A 55 35.02 -11.25 -5.36
C LEU A 55 34.38 -12.63 -5.51
N VAL A 56 33.23 -12.70 -6.18
CA VAL A 56 32.59 -13.97 -6.50
C VAL A 56 33.48 -14.80 -7.42
N GLU A 57 34.01 -14.22 -8.50
CA GLU A 57 34.88 -14.91 -9.46
C GLU A 57 36.12 -15.54 -8.82
N ASN A 58 36.86 -14.77 -8.01
CA ASN A 58 38.13 -15.16 -7.39
C ASN A 58 38.00 -16.13 -6.21
N THR A 59 36.78 -16.40 -5.75
CA THR A 59 36.58 -17.32 -4.61
C THR A 59 36.68 -18.78 -5.08
N PRO A 60 37.52 -19.63 -4.45
CA PRO A 60 37.65 -21.04 -4.78
C PRO A 60 36.32 -21.81 -4.71
N SER A 61 36.10 -22.71 -5.68
CA SER A 61 34.99 -23.66 -5.63
C SER A 61 35.21 -24.65 -4.47
N PRO A 62 34.20 -24.98 -3.65
CA PRO A 62 32.77 -24.70 -3.81
C PRO A 62 32.26 -23.42 -3.11
N TRP A 63 33.11 -22.74 -2.32
CA TRP A 63 32.69 -21.65 -1.44
C TRP A 63 32.11 -20.44 -2.17
N GLY A 64 32.62 -20.10 -3.37
CA GLY A 64 32.09 -18.99 -4.16
C GLY A 64 30.63 -19.19 -4.59
N THR A 65 30.25 -20.43 -4.91
CA THR A 65 28.87 -20.80 -5.25
C THR A 65 27.98 -20.76 -4.02
N VAL A 66 28.46 -21.26 -2.89
CA VAL A 66 27.73 -21.23 -1.61
C VAL A 66 27.43 -19.79 -1.19
N VAL A 67 28.41 -18.88 -1.29
CA VAL A 67 28.22 -17.46 -0.97
C VAL A 67 27.23 -16.78 -1.91
N ALA A 68 27.32 -17.02 -3.23
CA ALA A 68 26.40 -16.41 -4.19
C ALA A 68 24.95 -16.89 -4.01
N VAL A 69 24.76 -18.20 -3.77
CA VAL A 69 23.44 -18.75 -3.43
C VAL A 69 22.93 -18.17 -2.12
N ALA A 70 23.77 -18.09 -1.08
CA ALA A 70 23.38 -17.52 0.20
C ALA A 70 22.93 -16.06 0.06
N LEU A 71 23.67 -15.23 -0.69
CA LEU A 71 23.29 -13.84 -0.96
C LEU A 71 21.97 -13.75 -1.74
N GLY A 72 21.77 -14.61 -2.75
CA GLY A 72 20.52 -14.67 -3.50
C GLY A 72 19.33 -15.09 -2.65
N VAL A 73 19.51 -16.08 -1.79
CA VAL A 73 18.49 -16.52 -0.80
C VAL A 73 18.16 -15.39 0.17
N LEU A 74 19.17 -14.71 0.72
CA LEU A 74 18.97 -13.58 1.64
C LEU A 74 18.23 -12.42 0.97
N ALA A 75 18.58 -12.08 -0.27
CA ALA A 75 17.85 -11.08 -1.06
C ALA A 75 16.39 -11.51 -1.31
N GLY A 76 16.18 -12.77 -1.69
CA GLY A 76 14.84 -13.34 -1.85
C GLY A 76 14.02 -13.33 -0.56
N LEU A 77 14.64 -13.61 0.60
CA LEU A 77 14.01 -13.50 1.92
C LEU A 77 13.65 -12.05 2.26
N GLY A 78 14.52 -11.08 1.95
CA GLY A 78 14.22 -9.66 2.13
C GLY A 78 13.00 -9.22 1.30
N LEU A 79 12.93 -9.64 0.04
CA LEU A 79 11.76 -9.39 -0.83
C LEU A 79 10.49 -10.08 -0.29
N ALA A 80 10.60 -11.34 0.15
CA ALA A 80 9.48 -12.06 0.75
C ALA A 80 8.97 -11.39 2.02
N TYR A 81 9.88 -10.91 2.88
CA TYR A 81 9.55 -10.17 4.09
C TYR A 81 8.82 -8.86 3.76
N SER A 82 9.32 -8.10 2.78
CA SER A 82 8.66 -6.89 2.29
C SER A 82 7.24 -7.18 1.79
N ALA A 83 7.09 -8.20 0.94
CA ALA A 83 5.79 -8.60 0.39
C ALA A 83 4.82 -9.12 1.47
N ALA A 84 5.33 -9.83 2.48
CA ALA A 84 4.52 -10.30 3.60
C ALA A 84 4.00 -9.14 4.46
N ASN A 85 4.76 -8.05 4.58
CA ASN A 85 4.36 -6.87 5.35
C ASN A 85 3.23 -6.06 4.67
N ASP A 86 3.07 -6.22 3.35
CA ASP A 86 2.04 -5.54 2.57
C ASP A 86 0.68 -6.26 2.54
N GLN A 87 0.56 -7.43 3.18
CA GLN A 87 -0.69 -8.19 3.18
C GLN A 87 -1.80 -7.44 3.94
N LEU A 88 -2.83 -7.04 3.20
CA LEU A 88 -4.03 -6.44 3.75
C LEU A 88 -5.00 -7.54 4.20
N ARG A 89 -5.44 -7.46 5.45
CA ARG A 89 -6.51 -8.30 5.97
C ARG A 89 -7.67 -7.44 6.43
N VAL A 90 -8.85 -7.70 5.87
CA VAL A 90 -10.08 -6.98 6.20
C VAL A 90 -11.03 -7.94 6.88
N VAL A 91 -11.41 -7.62 8.11
CA VAL A 91 -12.42 -8.36 8.87
C VAL A 91 -13.65 -7.47 8.96
N VAL A 92 -14.75 -7.94 8.37
CA VAL A 92 -16.03 -7.25 8.42
C VAL A 92 -16.95 -8.00 9.36
N THR A 93 -17.55 -7.28 10.30
CA THR A 93 -18.61 -7.79 11.19
C THR A 93 -19.81 -6.86 11.11
N ASP A 94 -20.93 -7.23 11.73
CA ASP A 94 -22.15 -6.41 11.74
C ASP A 94 -22.01 -5.08 12.50
N HIS A 95 -20.92 -4.88 13.27
CA HIS A 95 -20.72 -3.72 14.15
C HIS A 95 -19.41 -2.98 13.95
N GLN A 96 -18.41 -3.62 13.34
CA GLN A 96 -17.09 -3.04 13.13
C GLN A 96 -16.39 -3.63 11.91
N ILE A 97 -15.53 -2.81 11.32
CA ILE A 97 -14.55 -3.21 10.31
C ILE A 97 -13.17 -3.13 10.95
N ALA A 98 -12.44 -4.24 10.97
CA ALA A 98 -11.04 -4.24 11.37
C ALA A 98 -10.17 -4.39 10.13
N VAL A 99 -9.27 -3.44 9.94
CA VAL A 99 -8.30 -3.44 8.84
C VAL A 99 -6.92 -3.68 9.44
N THR A 100 -6.26 -4.75 9.02
CA THR A 100 -4.91 -5.10 9.45
C THR A 100 -3.95 -4.93 8.29
N ARG A 101 -2.89 -4.14 8.47
CA ARG A 101 -1.74 -4.00 7.56
C ARG A 101 -0.45 -4.04 8.38
N ALA A 102 0.58 -4.72 7.89
CA ALA A 102 1.90 -4.77 8.53
C ALA A 102 1.85 -5.11 10.04
N GLY A 103 0.90 -5.97 10.44
CA GLY A 103 0.66 -6.35 11.83
C GLY A 103 -0.12 -5.33 12.68
N ALA A 104 -0.27 -4.08 12.24
CA ALA A 104 -1.10 -3.09 12.89
C ALA A 104 -2.58 -3.29 12.51
N THR A 105 -3.46 -3.37 13.51
CA THR A 105 -4.91 -3.51 13.30
C THR A 105 -5.60 -2.24 13.76
N THR A 106 -6.35 -1.62 12.85
CA THR A 106 -7.20 -0.46 13.12
C THR A 106 -8.66 -0.86 13.02
N GLU A 107 -9.43 -0.55 14.05
CA GLU A 107 -10.86 -0.88 14.12
C GLU A 107 -11.73 0.35 13.90
N PHE A 108 -12.75 0.21 13.05
CA PHE A 108 -13.71 1.25 12.72
C PHE A 108 -15.11 0.78 13.09
N ALA A 109 -15.75 1.49 14.03
CA ALA A 109 -17.13 1.22 14.40
C ALA A 109 -18.08 1.52 13.24
N ARG A 110 -19.11 0.68 13.06
CA ARG A 110 -20.07 0.78 11.94
C ARG A 110 -20.70 2.16 11.81
N HIS A 111 -21.03 2.81 12.93
CA HIS A 111 -21.68 4.13 12.91
C HIS A 111 -20.78 5.25 12.35
N ARG A 112 -19.45 5.05 12.32
CA ARG A 112 -18.51 6.00 11.70
C ARG A 112 -18.40 5.80 10.20
N VAL A 113 -18.69 4.60 9.70
CA VAL A 113 -18.50 4.23 8.28
C VAL A 113 -19.80 4.49 7.51
N GLN A 114 -19.77 5.52 6.67
CA GLN A 114 -20.89 5.88 5.79
C GLN A 114 -20.94 5.01 4.54
N GLY A 115 -19.78 4.63 4.02
CA GLY A 115 -19.66 3.88 2.77
C GLY A 115 -18.28 3.30 2.58
N VAL A 116 -18.18 2.38 1.63
CA VAL A 116 -16.93 1.71 1.24
C VAL A 116 -16.88 1.69 -0.28
N PHE A 117 -15.71 1.94 -0.84
CA PHE A 117 -15.51 1.89 -2.28
C PHE A 117 -14.10 1.44 -2.65
N ARG A 118 -13.93 1.08 -3.92
CA ARG A 118 -12.63 0.78 -4.50
C ARG A 118 -12.18 1.96 -5.35
N ASP A 119 -10.93 2.37 -5.17
CA ASP A 119 -10.27 3.38 -5.97
C ASP A 119 -9.01 2.77 -6.59
N GLY A 120 -9.14 2.24 -7.80
CA GLY A 120 -8.09 1.44 -8.45
C GLY A 120 -7.70 0.20 -7.63
N LYS A 121 -6.48 0.19 -7.10
CA LYS A 121 -5.97 -0.87 -6.20
C LYS A 121 -6.11 -0.52 -4.72
N GLN A 122 -6.91 0.46 -4.36
CA GLN A 122 -7.06 0.87 -2.97
C GLN A 122 -8.49 0.63 -2.50
N LEU A 123 -8.63 0.11 -1.28
CA LEU A 123 -9.88 0.04 -0.54
C LEU A 123 -9.99 1.30 0.31
N VAL A 124 -11.11 2.03 0.17
CA VAL A 124 -11.36 3.26 0.91
C VAL A 124 -12.59 3.08 1.79
N LEU A 125 -12.43 3.37 3.09
CA LEU A 125 -13.52 3.47 4.06
C LEU A 125 -13.89 4.95 4.23
N LEU A 126 -15.13 5.29 3.88
CA LEU A 126 -15.64 6.66 3.93
C LEU A 126 -16.37 6.91 5.25
N GLY A 127 -16.03 8.01 5.90
CA GLY A 127 -16.64 8.47 7.14
C GLY A 127 -17.93 9.26 6.91
N THR A 128 -18.59 9.63 8.01
CA THR A 128 -19.87 10.39 7.99
C THR A 128 -19.74 11.83 7.50
N GLU A 129 -18.55 12.41 7.58
CA GLU A 129 -18.20 13.77 7.16
C GLU A 129 -17.46 13.77 5.82
N ALA A 130 -17.68 12.73 5.01
CA ALA A 130 -17.00 12.51 3.74
C ALA A 130 -15.46 12.40 3.86
N GLN A 131 -14.92 12.21 5.07
CA GLN A 131 -13.49 11.94 5.30
C GLN A 131 -13.12 10.51 4.92
N GLU A 132 -11.84 10.26 4.63
CA GLU A 132 -11.36 8.89 4.43
C GLU A 132 -10.86 8.32 5.75
N LEU A 133 -11.65 7.44 6.38
CA LEU A 133 -11.26 6.78 7.63
C LEU A 133 -10.08 5.83 7.44
N ALA A 134 -9.98 5.23 6.26
CA ALA A 134 -8.84 4.43 5.84
C ALA A 134 -8.76 4.43 4.32
N ARG A 135 -7.54 4.50 3.79
CA ARG A 135 -7.23 4.22 2.39
C ARG A 135 -6.06 3.25 2.34
N GLU A 136 -6.32 2.04 1.87
CA GLU A 136 -5.38 0.95 1.95
C GLU A 136 -5.19 0.26 0.60
N ALA A 137 -3.93 0.12 0.16
CA ALA A 137 -3.60 -0.73 -0.97
C ALA A 137 -4.13 -2.16 -0.76
N SER A 138 -4.89 -2.67 -1.72
CA SER A 138 -5.64 -3.90 -1.62
C SER A 138 -5.57 -4.64 -2.96
N ASP A 139 -4.86 -5.77 -2.94
CA ASP A 139 -4.87 -6.74 -4.04
C ASP A 139 -6.03 -7.75 -3.90
N LEU A 140 -6.86 -7.60 -2.84
CA LEU A 140 -8.01 -8.46 -2.60
C LEU A 140 -9.04 -8.33 -3.73
N PRO A 141 -9.70 -9.43 -4.14
CA PRO A 141 -10.67 -9.41 -5.23
C PRO A 141 -11.89 -8.56 -4.86
N GLU A 142 -12.24 -7.59 -5.71
CA GLU A 142 -13.37 -6.69 -5.49
C GLU A 142 -14.69 -7.42 -5.23
N PRO A 143 -15.06 -8.49 -5.96
CA PRO A 143 -16.31 -9.20 -5.70
C PRO A 143 -16.39 -9.78 -4.28
N ALA A 144 -15.26 -10.24 -3.72
CA ALA A 144 -15.22 -10.77 -2.36
C ALA A 144 -15.35 -9.66 -1.31
N LEU A 145 -14.67 -8.53 -1.52
CA LEU A 145 -14.82 -7.35 -0.67
C LEU A 145 -16.27 -6.85 -0.68
N ARG A 146 -16.84 -6.63 -1.87
CA ARG A 146 -18.22 -6.20 -2.04
C ARG A 146 -19.20 -7.15 -1.35
N ALA A 147 -19.06 -8.46 -1.56
CA ALA A 147 -19.92 -9.45 -0.92
C ALA A 147 -19.82 -9.40 0.61
N ALA A 148 -18.61 -9.23 1.16
CA ALA A 148 -18.40 -9.10 2.60
C ALA A 148 -19.08 -7.83 3.15
N PHE A 149 -18.80 -6.66 2.58
CA PHE A 149 -19.37 -5.40 3.06
C PHE A 149 -20.90 -5.36 2.93
N VAL A 150 -21.43 -5.73 1.76
CA VAL A 150 -22.89 -5.76 1.52
C VAL A 150 -23.56 -6.81 2.41
N GLY A 151 -22.93 -7.98 2.60
CA GLY A 151 -23.44 -9.04 3.47
C GLY A 151 -23.56 -8.64 4.94
N HIS A 152 -22.74 -7.69 5.40
CA HIS A 152 -22.80 -7.10 6.75
C HIS A 152 -23.55 -5.76 6.81
N GLY A 153 -24.25 -5.38 5.72
CA GLY A 153 -25.09 -4.19 5.69
C GLY A 153 -24.31 -2.87 5.63
N TYR A 154 -23.08 -2.89 5.13
CA TYR A 154 -22.34 -1.68 4.75
C TYR A 154 -22.73 -1.24 3.34
N ARG A 155 -22.73 0.07 3.11
CA ARG A 155 -22.96 0.65 1.78
C ARG A 155 -21.69 0.50 0.94
N TRP A 156 -21.81 -0.18 -0.20
CA TRP A 156 -20.75 -0.28 -1.20
C TRP A 156 -21.04 0.68 -2.36
N HIS A 157 -20.12 1.59 -2.69
CA HIS A 157 -20.22 2.43 -3.88
C HIS A 157 -19.48 1.74 -5.03
N ALA A 158 -20.25 1.30 -6.03
CA ALA A 158 -19.72 0.60 -7.20
C ALA A 158 -18.97 1.53 -8.16
N ASP A 159 -19.38 2.80 -8.20
CA ASP A 159 -18.87 3.80 -9.16
C ASP A 159 -17.65 4.58 -8.62
N GLY A 160 -17.09 4.17 -7.47
CA GLY A 160 -15.95 4.82 -6.83
C GLY A 160 -16.34 5.84 -5.76
N ASP A 161 -15.55 6.92 -5.65
CA ASP A 161 -15.76 7.96 -4.64
C ASP A 161 -17.04 8.76 -4.97
N PRO A 162 -18.09 8.74 -4.11
CA PRO A 162 -19.31 9.52 -4.34
C PRO A 162 -19.07 11.04 -4.31
N TYR A 163 -17.92 11.51 -3.81
CA TYR A 163 -17.52 12.91 -3.75
C TYR A 163 -16.40 13.23 -4.75
N PHE A 164 -16.26 12.44 -5.81
CA PHE A 164 -15.22 12.63 -6.83
C PHE A 164 -15.25 14.04 -7.43
N ASP A 165 -16.44 14.58 -7.71
CA ASP A 165 -16.60 15.89 -8.34
C ASP A 165 -16.27 17.06 -7.41
N ASP A 166 -16.15 16.82 -6.10
CA ASP A 166 -15.75 17.85 -5.12
C ASP A 166 -14.23 18.09 -5.12
N PHE A 167 -13.44 17.21 -5.75
CA PHE A 167 -11.99 17.35 -5.81
C PHE A 167 -11.56 18.50 -6.71
N ARG A 168 -10.65 19.32 -6.18
CA ARG A 168 -10.01 20.41 -6.92
C ARG A 168 -8.51 20.24 -6.90
N ARG A 169 -7.85 20.67 -7.97
CA ARG A 169 -6.40 20.61 -8.06
C ARG A 169 -5.79 21.51 -6.99
N TRP A 170 -4.82 20.99 -6.24
CA TRP A 170 -4.01 21.81 -5.36
C TRP A 170 -3.06 22.69 -6.19
N VAL A 171 -2.98 23.96 -5.79
CA VAL A 171 -2.03 24.94 -6.29
C VAL A 171 -1.46 25.65 -5.05
N PRO A 172 -0.15 25.90 -4.98
CA PRO A 172 0.44 26.62 -3.85
C PRO A 172 -0.22 27.98 -3.60
N GLY A 173 -0.47 28.29 -2.32
CA GLY A 173 -1.00 29.60 -1.89
C GLY A 173 -2.51 29.78 -2.06
N LEU A 174 -3.28 28.70 -2.18
CA LEU A 174 -4.75 28.79 -2.22
C LEU A 174 -5.32 29.26 -0.86
N PRO A 175 -6.08 30.37 -0.81
CA PRO A 175 -6.63 30.90 0.44
C PRO A 175 -7.74 30.03 1.04
N GLU A 176 -8.28 29.09 0.25
CA GLU A 176 -9.32 28.15 0.65
C GLU A 176 -8.78 26.89 1.35
N LEU A 177 -7.49 26.82 1.64
CA LEU A 177 -6.90 25.73 2.44
C LEU A 177 -6.85 26.08 3.93
N PRO A 178 -7.04 25.10 4.83
CA PRO A 178 -6.80 25.30 6.25
C PRO A 178 -5.36 25.77 6.52
N PRO A 179 -5.13 26.57 7.58
CA PRO A 179 -3.78 26.96 7.98
C PRO A 179 -2.86 25.75 8.13
N GLY A 180 -1.67 25.81 7.54
CA GLY A 180 -0.68 24.73 7.56
C GLY A 180 -0.83 23.69 6.44
N ALA A 181 -2.01 23.54 5.82
CA ALA A 181 -2.21 22.52 4.79
C ALA A 181 -1.34 22.75 3.54
N ASP A 182 -1.11 24.00 3.14
CA ASP A 182 -0.26 24.33 1.98
C ASP A 182 1.20 23.89 2.18
N ALA A 183 1.72 24.02 3.41
CA ALA A 183 3.06 23.54 3.77
C ALA A 183 3.15 22.01 3.72
N LEU A 184 2.11 21.31 4.19
CA LEU A 184 2.03 19.85 4.12
C LEU A 184 1.93 19.35 2.67
N PHE A 185 1.14 19.99 1.81
CA PHE A 185 1.10 19.65 0.38
C PHE A 185 2.46 19.81 -0.31
N THR A 186 3.18 20.89 0.04
CA THR A 186 4.52 21.16 -0.51
C THR A 186 5.53 20.11 -0.03
N ALA A 187 5.54 19.80 1.27
CA ALA A 187 6.39 18.75 1.82
C ALA A 187 6.07 17.39 1.17
N ARG A 188 4.78 17.11 0.96
CA ARG A 188 4.30 15.87 0.37
C ARG A 188 4.67 15.75 -1.11
N GLU A 189 4.59 16.84 -1.87
CA GLU A 189 5.04 16.87 -3.27
C GLU A 189 6.52 16.48 -3.36
N LYS A 190 7.35 16.99 -2.45
CA LYS A 190 8.76 16.62 -2.35
C LYS A 190 8.95 15.15 -1.99
N ALA A 191 8.24 14.64 -0.97
CA ALA A 191 8.32 13.23 -0.59
C ALA A 191 7.94 12.30 -1.76
N LEU A 192 6.89 12.64 -2.52
CA LEU A 192 6.51 11.90 -3.73
C LEU A 192 7.57 11.95 -4.82
N HIS A 193 8.26 13.09 -4.99
CA HIS A 193 9.36 13.23 -5.94
C HIS A 193 10.58 12.39 -5.55
N ASP A 194 10.88 12.34 -4.25
CA ASP A 194 11.98 11.57 -3.67
C ASP A 194 11.62 10.06 -3.50
N GLU A 195 10.44 9.64 -3.99
CA GLU A 195 9.88 8.28 -3.85
C GLU A 195 9.73 7.80 -2.38
N ASP A 196 9.68 8.72 -1.43
CA ASP A 196 9.42 8.45 -0.01
C ASP A 196 7.91 8.32 0.23
N TYR A 197 7.35 7.18 -0.17
CA TYR A 197 5.92 6.90 -0.02
C TYR A 197 5.46 6.80 1.44
N SER A 198 6.37 6.46 2.37
CA SER A 198 6.08 6.45 3.80
C SER A 198 5.81 7.85 4.33
N ASP A 199 6.70 8.79 4.04
CA ASP A 199 6.56 10.18 4.45
C ASP A 199 5.36 10.84 3.75
N ALA A 200 5.17 10.58 2.45
CA ALA A 200 4.00 11.05 1.72
C ALA A 200 2.66 10.53 2.28
N ARG A 201 2.65 9.33 2.90
CA ARG A 201 1.50 8.78 3.60
C ARG A 201 1.28 9.46 4.95
N GLN A 202 2.34 9.67 5.74
CA GLN A 202 2.22 10.39 7.01
C GLN A 202 1.69 11.82 6.81
N LEU A 203 2.22 12.55 5.82
CA LEU A 203 1.78 13.90 5.48
C LEU A 203 0.32 13.95 4.99
N ARG A 204 -0.15 12.87 4.36
CA ARG A 204 -1.57 12.72 4.00
C ARG A 204 -2.44 12.57 5.23
N ASP A 205 -2.02 11.77 6.22
CA ASP A 205 -2.76 11.59 7.47
C ASP A 205 -2.81 12.91 8.26
N GLU A 206 -1.73 13.71 8.23
CA GLU A 206 -1.71 15.07 8.79
C GLU A 206 -2.67 16.03 8.04
N LEU A 207 -2.76 15.92 6.71
CA LEU A 207 -3.74 16.69 5.91
C LEU A 207 -5.18 16.27 6.24
N ASP A 208 -5.45 14.97 6.43
CA ASP A 208 -6.78 14.51 6.84
C ASP A 208 -7.15 15.02 8.23
N ALA A 209 -6.18 15.09 9.16
CA ALA A 209 -6.38 15.71 10.48
C ALA A 209 -6.70 17.22 10.42
N LEU A 210 -6.31 17.91 9.34
CA LEU A 210 -6.72 19.29 9.05
C LEU A 210 -8.06 19.40 8.31
N GLY A 211 -8.75 18.29 8.08
CA GLY A 211 -10.02 18.23 7.37
C GLY A 211 -9.88 18.22 5.84
N VAL A 212 -8.73 17.77 5.32
CA VAL A 212 -8.41 17.76 3.89
C VAL A 212 -8.18 16.33 3.41
N VAL A 213 -9.06 15.84 2.53
CA VAL A 213 -8.85 14.58 1.82
C VAL A 213 -8.00 14.84 0.60
N VAL A 214 -6.94 14.06 0.42
CA VAL A 214 -6.01 14.16 -0.71
C VAL A 214 -6.21 13.00 -1.68
N ARG A 215 -6.22 13.28 -2.98
CA ARG A 215 -6.20 12.29 -4.04
C ARG A 215 -5.08 12.65 -5.02
N ASP A 216 -4.34 11.63 -5.44
CA ASP A 216 -3.29 11.81 -6.44
C ASP A 216 -3.79 11.35 -7.81
N ASP A 217 -3.45 12.12 -8.84
CA ASP A 217 -3.55 11.70 -10.23
C ASP A 217 -2.21 12.01 -10.92
N GLN A 218 -1.45 10.96 -11.19
CA GLN A 218 -0.08 11.04 -11.70
C GLN A 218 0.81 11.91 -10.79
N THR A 219 1.23 13.08 -11.27
CA THR A 219 2.09 14.04 -10.56
C THR A 219 1.29 15.18 -9.92
N ARG A 220 -0.04 15.12 -9.94
CA ARG A 220 -0.91 16.21 -9.49
C ARG A 220 -1.65 15.78 -8.23
N GLN A 221 -1.60 16.66 -7.24
CA GLN A 221 -2.37 16.51 -6.01
C GLN A 221 -3.72 17.22 -6.18
N PHE A 222 -4.78 16.52 -5.81
CA PHE A 222 -6.14 17.01 -5.73
C PHE A 222 -6.61 16.93 -4.29
N TRP A 223 -7.54 17.79 -3.92
CA TRP A 223 -8.03 17.86 -2.57
C TRP A 223 -9.52 18.18 -2.52
N ARG A 224 -10.16 17.72 -1.45
CA ARG A 224 -11.50 18.13 -1.04
C ARG A 224 -11.54 18.31 0.47
N ARG A 225 -12.48 19.10 0.98
CA ARG A 225 -12.67 19.25 2.43
C ARG A 225 -13.56 18.13 2.96
N HIS A 226 -13.38 17.82 4.25
CA HIS A 226 -14.41 17.13 5.02
C HIS A 226 -15.70 17.98 4.97
N ARG A 227 -16.85 17.33 4.87
CA ARG A 227 -18.14 18.01 5.01
C ARG A 227 -18.43 18.17 6.49
N ALA A 228 -18.41 19.41 6.98
CA ALA A 228 -18.93 19.70 8.30
C ALA A 228 -20.39 19.21 8.39
N ASN A 229 -20.75 18.56 9.49
CA ASN A 229 -22.14 18.21 9.79
C ASN A 229 -23.01 19.48 9.71
N GLY A 230 -23.89 19.59 8.70
CA GLY A 230 -24.92 20.64 8.65
C GLY A 230 -24.98 21.60 7.45
N ALA A 231 -24.45 21.28 6.27
CA ALA A 231 -24.86 22.02 5.06
C ALA A 231 -26.20 21.45 4.55
N PRO A 232 -27.30 22.24 4.50
CA PRO A 232 -28.56 21.81 3.91
C PRO A 232 -28.35 21.44 2.44
N HIS A 233 -29.02 20.37 2.01
CA HIS A 233 -29.30 20.16 0.60
C HIS A 233 -30.40 21.13 0.20
N ASP A 234 -30.07 22.10 -0.67
CA ASP A 234 -31.05 22.77 -1.52
C ASP A 234 -31.36 21.89 -2.74
#